data_AF-A0A8S2G624-F1
#
_entry.id   AF-A0A8S2G624-F1
#
_cell.length_a   1.000
_cell.length_b   1.000
_cell.length_c   1.000
_cell.angle_alpha   90.00
_cell.angle_beta   90.00
_cell.angle_gamma   90.00
#
_symmetry.space_group_name_H-M   'P 1'
#
loop_
_entity.id
_entity.type
_entity.pdbx_description
1 polymer ?
#
loop_
_entity_poly.entity_id
_entity_poly.type
_entity_poly.pdbx_seq_one_letter_code
_entity_poly.pdbx_strand_id
1 'polypeptide(L)'
;TTLEQLNLTLNLCGLRTVIRHINEVETGEKQLCQDLKEYFGSSYYIILNYWRQYEDEKTGEYTESGHFSLVGGYTLTKYQLLILDTQQPDFSHHWIDLKHLVLLMSKIDDESKKPRGYLIVNKKPDT
;
A
#
# COMPACT_ATOMS: atom_id res chain seq x y z
N THR A 1 7.04 9.10 -8.12
CA THR A 1 6.90 9.30 -6.66
C THR A 1 7.18 8.00 -5.96
N THR A 2 8.31 7.94 -5.27
CA THR A 2 8.72 6.77 -4.48
C THR A 2 8.07 6.77 -3.10
N LEU A 3 8.15 5.63 -2.41
CA LEU A 3 7.69 5.50 -1.03
C LEU A 3 8.43 6.48 -0.10
N GLU A 4 9.73 6.69 -0.31
CA GLU A 4 10.54 7.65 0.44
C GLU A 4 10.15 9.10 0.19
N GLN A 5 9.84 9.47 -1.06
CA GLN A 5 9.40 10.83 -1.39
C GLN A 5 8.05 11.14 -0.74
N LEU A 6 7.12 10.19 -0.73
CA LEU A 6 5.84 10.37 -0.02
C LEU A 6 6.07 10.47 1.50
N ASN A 7 6.92 9.60 2.06
CA ASN A 7 7.30 9.65 3.47
C ASN A 7 7.87 11.03 3.85
N LEU A 8 8.80 11.57 3.05
CA LEU A 8 9.37 12.90 3.29
C LEU A 8 8.30 13.98 3.25
N THR A 9 7.41 13.94 2.25
CA THR A 9 6.32 14.91 2.08
C THR A 9 5.40 14.92 3.30
N LEU A 10 5.00 13.74 3.79
CA LEU A 10 4.13 13.61 4.98
C LEU A 10 4.82 14.15 6.25
N ASN A 11 6.10 13.84 6.44
CA ASN A 11 6.87 14.35 7.58
C ASN A 11 7.03 15.88 7.53
N LEU A 12 7.23 16.47 6.35
CA LEU A 12 7.26 17.92 6.16
C LEU A 12 5.92 18.59 6.50
N CYS A 13 4.81 17.86 6.37
CA CYS A 13 3.48 18.30 6.81
C CYS A 13 3.23 18.08 8.33
N GLY A 14 4.23 17.65 9.09
CA GLY A 14 4.12 17.41 10.54
C GLY A 14 3.47 16.07 10.91
N LEU A 15 3.29 15.15 9.96
CA LEU A 15 2.77 13.82 10.23
C LEU A 15 3.91 12.86 10.56
N ARG A 16 3.78 12.10 11.64
CA ARG A 16 4.70 11.00 11.94
C ARG A 16 4.38 9.80 11.08
N THR A 17 5.40 9.27 10.41
CA THR A 17 5.27 8.10 9.55
C THR A 17 6.27 7.01 9.90
N VAL A 18 5.91 5.77 9.58
CA VAL A 18 6.80 4.61 9.63
C VAL A 18 6.74 3.92 8.27
N ILE A 19 7.91 3.76 7.65
CA ILE A 19 8.07 3.06 6.37
C ILE A 19 8.31 1.56 6.57
N ARG A 20 7.66 0.76 5.73
CA ARG A 20 7.83 -0.69 5.63
C ARG A 20 8.06 -1.05 4.18
N HIS A 21 9.29 -1.42 3.83
CA HIS A 21 9.57 -2.05 2.54
C HIS A 21 9.29 -3.55 2.62
N ILE A 22 8.72 -4.12 1.56
CA ILE A 22 8.50 -5.56 1.45
C ILE A 22 9.66 -6.17 0.67
N ASN A 23 10.66 -6.70 1.35
CA ASN A 23 11.80 -7.36 0.68
C ASN A 23 11.47 -8.80 0.25
N GLU A 24 10.63 -9.48 1.02
CA GLU A 24 10.26 -10.89 0.80
C GLU A 24 8.77 -11.08 1.08
N VAL A 25 8.13 -11.97 0.31
CA VAL A 25 6.67 -12.12 0.36
C VAL A 25 6.19 -12.71 1.68
N GLU A 26 6.82 -13.79 2.16
CA GLU A 26 6.33 -14.47 3.37
C GLU A 26 6.49 -13.61 4.64
N THR A 27 7.65 -12.97 4.80
CA THR A 27 7.91 -12.09 5.95
C THR A 27 7.10 -10.80 5.83
N GLY A 28 6.93 -10.26 4.62
CA GLY A 28 6.11 -9.09 4.34
C GLY A 28 4.63 -9.30 4.64
N GLU A 29 4.08 -10.46 4.30
CA GLU A 29 2.70 -10.82 4.59
C GLU A 29 2.46 -10.89 6.10
N LYS A 30 3.35 -11.54 6.84
CA LYS A 30 3.29 -11.61 8.31
C LYS A 30 3.38 -10.22 8.95
N GLN A 31 4.31 -9.39 8.49
CA GLN A 31 4.48 -8.03 9.00
C GLN A 31 3.25 -7.17 8.74
N LEU A 32 2.72 -7.16 7.50
CA LEU A 32 1.52 -6.39 7.18
C LEU A 32 0.30 -6.88 7.97
N CYS A 33 0.14 -8.20 8.16
CA CYS A 33 -0.88 -8.75 9.05
C CYS A 33 -0.77 -8.23 10.48
N GLN A 34 0.44 -8.17 11.02
CA GLN A 34 0.69 -7.67 12.36
C GLN A 34 0.39 -6.17 12.47
N ASP A 35 0.89 -5.38 11.52
CA ASP A 35 0.68 -3.93 11.50
C ASP A 35 -0.81 -3.60 11.31
N LEU A 36 -1.56 -4.38 10.52
CA LEU A 36 -3.02 -4.21 10.41
C LEU A 36 -3.72 -4.47 11.75
N LYS A 37 -3.33 -5.50 12.49
CA LYS A 37 -3.92 -5.79 13.82
C LYS A 37 -3.62 -4.70 14.84
N GLU A 38 -2.45 -4.07 14.74
CA GLU A 38 -2.00 -3.05 15.69
C GLU A 38 -2.58 -1.66 15.36
N TYR A 39 -2.57 -1.28 14.09
CA TYR A 39 -2.82 0.10 13.67
C TYR A 39 -4.20 0.33 13.02
N PHE A 40 -4.84 -0.70 12.46
CA PHE A 40 -6.13 -0.52 11.78
C PHE A 40 -7.25 -0.23 12.80
N GLY A 41 -8.15 0.70 12.46
CA GLY A 41 -9.22 1.15 13.37
C GLY A 41 -8.77 2.11 14.48
N SER A 42 -7.47 2.37 14.61
CA SER A 42 -6.89 3.27 15.62
C SER A 42 -6.70 4.70 15.08
N SER A 43 -5.85 5.49 15.75
CA SER A 43 -5.43 6.83 15.31
C SER A 43 -4.41 6.79 14.16
N TYR A 44 -4.46 5.79 13.28
CA TYR A 44 -3.50 5.61 12.18
C TYR A 44 -4.19 5.35 10.84
N TYR A 45 -3.52 5.78 9.77
CA TYR A 45 -3.82 5.36 8.40
C TYR A 45 -2.70 4.44 7.90
N ILE A 46 -3.05 3.55 6.98
CA ILE A 46 -2.07 2.74 6.25
C ILE A 46 -2.19 3.11 4.77
N ILE A 47 -1.10 3.60 4.19
CA ILE A 47 -0.98 3.93 2.77
C ILE A 47 -0.12 2.86 2.11
N LEU A 48 -0.67 2.19 1.12
CA LEU A 48 -0.01 1.15 0.34
C LEU A 48 0.73 1.77 -0.85
N ASN A 49 1.85 1.18 -1.24
CA ASN A 49 2.56 1.42 -2.48
C ASN A 49 2.87 0.09 -3.16
N TYR A 50 2.31 -0.15 -4.33
CA TYR A 50 2.41 -1.45 -5.01
C TYR A 50 2.39 -1.26 -6.52
N TRP A 51 2.79 -2.30 -7.25
CA TRP A 51 2.60 -2.35 -8.69
C TRP A 51 1.16 -2.75 -9.00
N ARG A 52 0.40 -1.82 -9.56
CA ARG A 52 -0.99 -2.02 -9.95
C ARG A 52 -1.03 -2.55 -11.38
N GLN A 53 -1.77 -3.63 -11.58
CA GLN A 53 -2.01 -4.22 -12.88
C GLN A 53 -3.21 -3.56 -13.54
N TYR A 54 -3.07 -3.26 -14.82
CA TYR A 54 -4.10 -2.69 -15.69
C TYR A 54 -4.24 -3.63 -16.88
N GLU A 55 -5.47 -3.93 -17.26
CA GLU A 55 -5.77 -4.64 -18.50
C GLU A 55 -6.35 -3.64 -19.49
N ASP A 56 -5.78 -3.54 -20.68
CA ASP A 56 -6.37 -2.77 -21.78
C ASP A 56 -7.57 -3.55 -22.35
N GLU A 57 -8.77 -2.98 -22.26
CA GLU A 57 -10.00 -3.64 -22.68
C GLU A 57 -10.06 -3.98 -24.19
N LYS A 58 -9.26 -3.30 -25.03
CA LYS A 58 -9.27 -3.48 -26.48
C LYS A 58 -8.23 -4.50 -26.93
N THR A 59 -7.06 -4.49 -26.31
CA THR A 59 -5.94 -5.38 -26.70
C THR A 59 -5.83 -6.61 -25.80
N GLY A 60 -6.39 -6.57 -24.59
CA GLY A 60 -6.18 -7.57 -23.55
C GLY A 60 -4.77 -7.55 -22.96
N GLU A 61 -3.99 -6.50 -23.24
CA GLU A 61 -2.62 -6.40 -22.75
C GLU A 61 -2.59 -5.92 -21.30
N TYR A 62 -1.70 -6.53 -20.51
CA TYR A 62 -1.48 -6.14 -19.12
C TYR A 62 -0.32 -5.17 -19.03
N THR A 63 -0.57 -4.01 -18.42
CA THR A 63 0.48 -3.06 -18.03
C THR A 63 0.55 -2.94 -16.52
N GLU A 64 1.71 -2.55 -16.00
CA GLU A 64 1.91 -2.33 -14.58
C GLU A 64 2.44 -0.92 -14.32
N SER A 65 1.90 -0.25 -13.30
CA SER A 65 2.41 1.04 -12.84
C SER A 65 2.50 1.08 -11.32
N GLY A 66 3.44 1.88 -10.81
CA GLY A 66 3.43 2.21 -9.38
C GLY A 66 2.16 2.94 -9.00
N HIS A 67 1.56 2.59 -7.86
CA HIS A 67 0.32 3.19 -7.38
C HIS A 67 0.32 3.35 -5.86
N PHE A 68 -0.49 4.30 -5.36
CA PHE A 68 -0.74 4.49 -3.93
C PHE A 68 -2.23 4.46 -3.63
N SER A 69 -2.60 3.72 -2.58
CA SER A 69 -3.98 3.60 -2.11
C SER A 69 -4.05 3.55 -0.59
N LEU A 70 -5.19 3.91 -0.02
CA LEU A 70 -5.47 3.74 1.41
C LEU A 70 -6.06 2.36 1.69
N VAL A 71 -5.77 1.82 2.87
CA VAL A 71 -6.50 0.66 3.40
C VAL A 71 -7.84 1.12 3.97
N GLY A 72 -8.94 0.63 3.39
CA GLY A 72 -10.31 0.93 3.84
C GLY A 72 -10.91 -0.13 4.77
N GLY A 73 -10.32 -1.32 4.83
CA GLY A 73 -10.85 -2.48 5.54
C GLY A 73 -9.90 -3.66 5.42
N TYR A 74 -9.98 -4.60 6.35
CA TYR A 74 -9.28 -5.88 6.25
C TYR A 74 -10.11 -7.00 6.88
N THR A 75 -9.97 -8.22 6.39
CA THR A 75 -10.62 -9.40 6.96
C THR A 75 -9.58 -10.48 7.29
N LEU A 76 -9.53 -10.90 8.56
CA LEU A 76 -8.61 -11.95 9.00
C LEU A 76 -9.01 -13.35 8.54
N THR A 77 -10.30 -13.56 8.25
CA THR A 77 -10.81 -14.88 7.83
C THR A 77 -10.47 -15.20 6.39
N LYS A 78 -10.47 -14.19 5.51
CA LYS A 78 -10.17 -14.36 4.08
C LYS A 78 -8.79 -13.83 3.69
N TYR A 79 -8.07 -13.21 4.61
CA TYR A 79 -6.78 -12.53 4.36
C TYR A 79 -6.90 -11.52 3.20
N GLN A 80 -7.92 -10.67 3.24
CA GLN A 80 -8.18 -9.68 2.20
C GLN A 80 -8.12 -8.25 2.76
N LEU A 81 -7.65 -7.32 1.94
CA LEU A 81 -7.71 -5.88 2.19
C LEU A 81 -8.65 -5.19 1.21
N LEU A 82 -9.41 -4.24 1.72
CA LEU A 82 -10.16 -3.28 0.90
C LEU A 82 -9.22 -2.14 0.51
N ILE A 83 -8.98 -2.02 -0.78
CA ILE A 83 -8.21 -0.95 -1.40
C ILE A 83 -9.14 0.21 -1.73
N LEU A 84 -8.90 1.35 -1.10
CA LEU A 84 -9.53 2.62 -1.49
C LEU A 84 -8.71 3.24 -2.62
N ASP A 85 -8.97 2.78 -3.84
CA ASP A 85 -8.31 3.24 -5.07
C ASP A 85 -8.47 4.75 -5.27
N THR A 86 -7.37 5.43 -5.62
CA THR A 86 -7.33 6.89 -5.76
C THR A 86 -7.64 7.37 -7.19
N GLN A 87 -7.71 6.47 -8.18
CA GLN A 87 -8.00 6.79 -9.57
C GLN A 87 -9.49 6.61 -9.92
N GLN A 88 -10.39 7.08 -9.07
CA GLN A 88 -11.81 7.14 -9.37
C GLN A 88 -12.10 8.24 -10.41
N PRO A 89 -13.08 8.06 -11.33
CA PRO A 89 -14.03 6.95 -11.40
C PRO A 89 -13.52 5.72 -12.17
N ASP A 90 -12.35 5.82 -12.81
CA ASP A 90 -11.84 4.80 -13.74
C ASP A 90 -11.63 3.45 -13.05
N PHE A 91 -11.42 3.47 -11.73
CA PHE A 91 -11.21 2.25 -10.96
C PHE A 91 -11.95 2.22 -9.63
N SER A 92 -12.75 1.17 -9.47
CA SER A 92 -13.51 0.91 -8.24
C SER A 92 -12.61 0.52 -7.08
N HIS A 93 -13.04 0.89 -5.87
CA HIS A 93 -12.52 0.29 -4.65
C HIS A 93 -12.80 -1.22 -4.66
N HIS A 94 -11.84 -2.02 -4.25
CA HIS A 94 -11.91 -3.47 -4.42
C HIS A 94 -11.19 -4.21 -3.30
N TRP A 95 -11.56 -5.48 -3.12
CA TRP A 95 -10.86 -6.37 -2.22
C TRP A 95 -9.72 -7.07 -2.95
N ILE A 96 -8.56 -7.19 -2.30
CA ILE A 96 -7.39 -7.91 -2.82
C ILE A 96 -6.88 -8.90 -1.78
N ASP A 97 -6.42 -10.06 -2.23
CA ASP A 97 -5.76 -11.03 -1.36
C ASP A 97 -4.43 -10.49 -0.87
N LEU A 98 -4.18 -10.60 0.45
CA LEU A 98 -3.01 -10.04 1.12
C LEU A 98 -1.71 -10.55 0.50
N LYS A 99 -1.59 -11.86 0.30
CA LYS A 99 -0.40 -12.47 -0.33
C LYS A 99 -0.14 -11.93 -1.73
N HIS A 100 -1.21 -11.70 -2.51
CA HIS A 100 -1.10 -11.14 -3.85
C HIS A 100 -0.64 -9.67 -3.78
N LEU A 101 -1.24 -8.87 -2.91
CA LEU A 101 -0.82 -7.49 -2.68
C LEU A 101 0.66 -7.41 -2.25
N VAL A 102 1.10 -8.28 -1.35
CA VAL A 102 2.49 -8.33 -0.86
C VAL A 102 3.46 -8.70 -1.99
N LEU A 103 3.08 -9.62 -2.87
CA LEU A 103 3.85 -9.91 -4.09
C LEU A 103 3.98 -8.67 -4.99
N LEU A 104 2.91 -7.89 -5.14
CA LEU A 104 2.95 -6.63 -5.91
C LEU A 104 3.79 -5.55 -5.23
N MET A 105 3.90 -5.58 -3.90
CA MET A 105 4.78 -4.69 -3.13
C MET A 105 6.26 -5.11 -3.18
N SER A 106 6.55 -6.40 -3.31
CA SER A 106 7.93 -6.91 -3.25
C SER A 106 8.77 -6.64 -4.49
N LYS A 107 8.12 -6.29 -5.61
CA LYS A 107 8.81 -5.90 -6.84
C LYS A 107 9.52 -4.56 -6.64
N ILE A 108 10.70 -4.42 -7.26
CA ILE A 108 11.53 -3.20 -7.18
C ILE A 108 10.84 -2.03 -7.87
N ASP A 109 10.89 -0.85 -7.25
CA ASP A 109 10.57 0.42 -7.88
C ASP A 109 11.79 0.93 -8.67
N ASP A 110 11.58 1.22 -9.95
CA ASP A 110 12.63 1.68 -10.86
C ASP A 110 13.25 3.02 -10.46
N GLU A 111 12.49 3.88 -9.77
CA GLU A 111 12.96 5.20 -9.36
C GLU A 111 13.83 5.11 -8.08
N SER A 112 13.38 4.38 -7.05
CA SER A 112 14.11 4.27 -5.77
C SER A 112 15.15 3.15 -5.74
N LYS A 113 15.08 2.20 -6.68
CA LYS A 113 15.86 0.95 -6.68
C LYS A 113 15.67 0.11 -5.41
N LYS A 114 14.52 0.26 -4.75
CA LYS A 114 14.11 -0.53 -3.58
C LYS A 114 12.74 -1.16 -3.83
N PRO A 115 12.40 -2.25 -3.12
CA PRO A 115 11.03 -2.75 -3.14
C PRO A 115 10.04 -1.67 -2.73
N ARG A 116 8.79 -1.81 -3.15
CA ARG A 116 7.70 -0.98 -2.64
C ARG A 116 7.29 -1.46 -1.23
N GLY A 117 6.09 -1.11 -0.79
CA GLY A 117 5.63 -1.45 0.54
C GLY A 117 4.54 -0.52 1.03
N TYR A 118 4.60 -0.08 2.29
CA TYR A 118 3.54 0.76 2.86
C TYR A 118 4.07 1.72 3.93
N LEU A 119 3.24 2.72 4.23
CA LEU A 119 3.45 3.70 5.29
C LEU A 119 2.35 3.55 6.34
N ILE A 120 2.75 3.53 7.60
CA ILE A 120 1.85 3.76 8.73
C ILE A 120 1.95 5.23 9.07
N VAL A 121 0.81 5.94 9.09
CA VAL A 121 0.74 7.38 9.29
C VAL A 121 -0.10 7.68 10.51
N ASN A 122 0.44 8.43 11.47
CA ASN A 122 -0.32 8.86 12.65
C ASN A 122 -1.29 10.00 12.26
N LYS A 123 -2.56 9.87 12.66
CA LYS A 123 -3.64 10.86 12.42
C LYS A 123 -3.47 12.15 13.23
N LYS A 124 -2.72 12.11 14.33
CA LYS A 124 -2.48 13.27 15.19
C LYS A 124 -1.05 13.79 14.99
N PRO A 125 -0.89 15.06 14.56
CA PRO A 125 0.36 15.79 14.77
C PRO A 125 0.62 15.89 16.28
N ASP A 126 1.89 15.96 16.70
CA ASP A 126 2.18 16.32 18.08
C ASP A 126 1.72 17.75 18.33
N THR A 127 0.77 17.90 19.25
CA THR A 127 0.50 19.16 19.94
C THR A 127 1.39 19.28 21.16
#